data_AF-A0A7C1WW08-F1
#
_entry.id   AF-A0A7C1WW08-F1
#
_cell.length_a   1.000
_cell.length_b   1.000
_cell.length_c   1.000
_cell.angle_alpha   90.00
_cell.angle_beta   90.00
_cell.angle_gamma   90.00
#
_symmetry.space_group_name_H-M   'P 1'
#
loop_
_entity.id
_entity.type
_entity.pdbx_description
1 polymer ?
#
loop_
_entity_poly.entity_id
_entity_poly.type
_entity_poly.pdbx_seq_one_letter_code
_entity_poly.pdbx_strand_id
1 'polypeptide(L)'
;MPNTRQTDITAIRNILERVLDISESPVPRCRLLSSGFGPSHTLNVRENITGTRACLGCGNCIDICSLLAREPARLKRTAQRTSLALETMVGTDCDRCYQCVLSCPQVDTTIKHYIVKTRAIEQMKHLLNHLKPNEDYYLDQFYLELNHHE
;
A
#
# COMPACT_ATOMS: atom_id res chain seq x y z
N MET A 1 15.49 -1.69 -9.05
CA MET A 1 15.80 -0.54 -9.93
C MET A 1 14.51 -0.04 -10.55
N PRO A 2 14.29 1.27 -10.68
CA PRO A 2 13.13 1.81 -11.38
C PRO A 2 13.10 1.34 -12.85
N ASN A 3 11.90 1.15 -13.40
CA ASN A 3 11.75 0.80 -14.81
C ASN A 3 12.32 1.92 -15.70
N THR A 4 12.94 1.55 -16.82
CA THR A 4 13.50 2.50 -17.80
C THR A 4 12.42 3.43 -18.37
N ARG A 5 11.17 2.95 -18.47
CA ARG A 5 10.00 3.76 -18.83
C ARG A 5 9.12 3.94 -17.60
N GLN A 6 8.85 5.18 -17.24
CA GLN A 6 8.00 5.55 -16.12
C GLN A 6 6.77 6.30 -16.66
N THR A 7 5.66 6.22 -15.93
CA THR A 7 4.44 6.92 -16.29
C THR A 7 4.60 8.42 -16.10
N ASP A 8 4.17 9.19 -17.10
CA ASP A 8 4.08 10.65 -17.04
C ASP A 8 2.91 11.07 -16.15
N ILE A 9 3.22 11.79 -15.08
CA ILE A 9 2.24 12.27 -14.11
C ILE A 9 1.26 13.26 -14.72
N THR A 10 1.71 14.11 -15.64
CA THR A 10 0.83 15.12 -16.23
C THR A 10 -0.32 14.49 -17.01
N ALA A 11 -0.06 13.37 -17.68
CA ALA A 11 -1.06 12.61 -18.42
C ALA A 11 -2.08 11.90 -17.53
N ILE A 12 -1.68 11.45 -16.33
CA ILE A 12 -2.55 10.67 -15.43
C ILE A 12 -3.09 11.46 -14.23
N ARG A 13 -2.72 12.73 -14.09
CA ARG A 13 -2.93 13.53 -12.87
C ARG A 13 -4.37 13.47 -12.34
N ASN A 14 -5.34 13.72 -13.21
CA ASN A 14 -6.76 13.77 -12.82
C ASN A 14 -7.25 12.42 -12.27
N ILE A 15 -6.79 11.32 -12.86
CA ILE A 15 -7.16 9.97 -12.42
C ILE A 15 -6.42 9.63 -11.12
N LEU A 16 -5.13 9.98 -11.04
CA LEU A 16 -4.31 9.75 -9.86
C LEU A 16 -4.86 10.49 -8.64
N GLU A 17 -5.23 11.76 -8.77
CA GLU A 17 -5.84 12.53 -7.68
C GLU A 17 -7.13 11.86 -7.18
N ARG A 18 -8.02 11.47 -8.10
CA ARG A 18 -9.25 10.75 -7.76
C ARG A 18 -8.97 9.43 -7.04
N VAL A 19 -7.95 8.67 -7.46
CA VAL A 19 -7.55 7.43 -6.80
C VAL A 19 -7.06 7.68 -5.37
N LEU A 20 -6.29 8.75 -5.15
CA LEU A 20 -5.72 9.08 -3.85
C LEU A 20 -6.77 9.62 -2.87
N ASP A 21 -7.85 10.23 -3.37
CA ASP A 21 -8.91 10.79 -2.53
C ASP A 21 -9.91 9.74 -2.01
N ILE A 22 -9.97 8.55 -2.61
CA ILE A 22 -10.84 7.44 -2.16
C ILE A 22 -10.32 6.91 -0.82
N SER A 23 -11.23 6.59 0.09
CA SER A 23 -10.94 6.00 1.41
C SER A 23 -10.61 4.49 1.34
N GLU A 24 -9.91 4.03 0.30
CA GLU A 24 -9.54 2.63 0.08
C GLU A 24 -8.05 2.53 -0.25
N SER A 25 -7.49 1.32 -0.17
CA SER A 25 -6.09 1.12 -0.51
C SER A 25 -5.78 1.53 -1.96
N PRO A 26 -4.90 2.52 -2.20
CA PRO A 26 -4.67 3.04 -3.56
C PRO A 26 -3.72 2.17 -4.38
N VAL A 27 -2.97 1.26 -3.75
CA VAL A 27 -1.90 0.50 -4.42
C VAL A 27 -2.37 -0.32 -5.64
N PRO A 28 -3.55 -0.96 -5.68
CA PRO A 28 -3.96 -1.73 -6.85
C PRO A 28 -4.16 -0.82 -8.05
N ARG A 29 -4.77 0.35 -7.85
CA ARG A 29 -5.04 1.34 -8.88
C ARG A 29 -3.77 2.06 -9.31
N CYS A 30 -2.92 2.50 -8.37
CA CYS A 30 -1.62 3.10 -8.70
C CYS A 30 -0.73 2.15 -9.51
N ARG A 31 -0.78 0.84 -9.23
CA ARG A 31 -0.08 -0.19 -10.01
C ARG A 31 -0.65 -0.32 -11.42
N LEU A 32 -1.97 -0.25 -11.60
CA LEU A 32 -2.61 -0.23 -12.92
C LEU A 32 -2.28 1.03 -13.72
N LEU A 33 -2.05 2.16 -13.05
CA LEU A 33 -1.59 3.40 -13.68
C LEU A 33 -0.10 3.38 -14.02
N SER A 34 0.67 2.42 -13.49
CA SER A 34 2.12 2.35 -13.67
C SER A 34 2.51 1.63 -14.97
N SER A 35 3.79 1.67 -15.28
CA SER A 35 4.40 1.02 -16.45
C SER A 35 4.39 -0.52 -16.39
N GLY A 36 4.08 -1.12 -15.23
CA GLY A 36 4.00 -2.58 -15.05
C GLY A 36 5.35 -3.22 -14.67
N PHE A 37 5.58 -4.47 -15.04
CA PHE A 37 6.83 -5.15 -14.72
C PHE A 37 8.05 -4.50 -15.33
N GLY A 38 9.04 -4.25 -14.49
CA GLY A 38 10.40 -3.99 -14.93
C GLY A 38 11.12 -5.26 -15.34
N PRO A 39 12.12 -5.16 -16.23
CA PRO A 39 12.94 -6.29 -16.62
C PRO A 39 13.68 -6.93 -15.42
N SER A 40 13.97 -6.15 -14.38
CA SER A 40 14.59 -6.67 -13.15
C SER A 40 13.64 -7.47 -12.25
N HIS A 41 12.33 -7.44 -12.53
CA HIS A 41 11.30 -8.15 -11.78
C HIS A 41 10.75 -9.36 -12.54
N THR A 42 11.36 -9.71 -13.67
CA THR A 42 11.00 -10.89 -14.47
C THR A 42 12.04 -11.98 -14.25
N LEU A 43 11.59 -13.22 -14.05
CA LEU A 43 12.48 -14.38 -14.18
C LEU A 43 12.96 -14.47 -15.63
N ASN A 44 14.11 -15.09 -15.87
CA ASN A 44 14.62 -15.35 -17.23
C ASN A 44 13.82 -16.49 -17.88
N VAL A 45 12.53 -16.25 -18.10
CA VAL A 45 11.61 -17.15 -18.78
C VAL A 45 11.56 -16.80 -20.27
N ARG A 46 11.14 -17.76 -21.11
CA ARG A 46 11.02 -17.55 -22.56
C ARG A 46 10.10 -16.38 -22.93
N GLU A 47 9.14 -16.08 -22.06
CA GLU A 47 8.11 -15.07 -22.29
C GLU A 47 8.53 -13.71 -21.71
N ASN A 48 8.52 -12.67 -22.55
CA ASN A 48 8.76 -11.32 -22.07
C ASN A 48 7.50 -10.77 -21.40
N ILE A 49 7.44 -10.84 -20.07
CA ILE A 49 6.31 -10.32 -19.27
C ILE A 49 6.50 -8.84 -18.86
N THR A 50 7.53 -8.17 -19.36
CA THR A 50 7.78 -6.73 -19.10
C THR A 50 6.54 -5.91 -19.45
N GLY A 51 6.19 -4.95 -18.60
CA GLY A 51 5.00 -4.12 -18.78
C GLY A 51 3.69 -4.74 -18.29
N THR A 52 3.69 -6.03 -17.91
CA THR A 52 2.47 -6.66 -17.37
C THR A 52 2.11 -6.01 -16.03
N ARG A 53 0.83 -5.66 -15.90
CA ARG A 53 0.24 -5.04 -14.70
C ARG A 53 -0.50 -6.07 -13.86
N ALA A 54 -0.03 -7.32 -13.80
CA ALA A 54 -0.51 -8.34 -12.86
C ALA A 54 0.26 -8.21 -11.52
N CYS A 55 -0.37 -8.53 -10.38
CA CYS A 55 0.28 -8.32 -9.08
C CYS A 55 1.32 -9.42 -8.85
N LEU A 56 2.52 -9.08 -8.36
CA LEU A 56 3.53 -10.08 -7.97
C LEU A 56 3.09 -10.96 -6.81
N GLY A 57 2.17 -10.45 -5.98
CA GLY A 57 1.91 -11.08 -4.69
C GLY A 57 3.08 -10.97 -3.71
N CYS A 58 3.97 -9.98 -3.87
CA CYS A 58 5.14 -9.82 -2.99
C CYS A 58 4.77 -9.51 -1.52
N GLY A 59 3.58 -8.96 -1.27
CA GLY A 59 3.09 -8.65 0.07
C GLY A 59 3.66 -7.39 0.71
N ASN A 60 4.60 -6.67 0.08
CA ASN A 60 5.17 -5.43 0.66
C ASN A 60 4.10 -4.42 1.08
N CYS A 61 3.04 -4.29 0.27
CA CYS A 61 1.94 -3.38 0.57
C CYS A 61 1.12 -3.80 1.78
N ILE A 62 1.05 -5.10 2.06
CA ILE A 62 0.35 -5.67 3.21
C ILE A 62 1.19 -5.51 4.46
N ASP A 63 2.46 -5.92 4.40
CA ASP A 63 3.36 -5.91 5.56
C ASP A 63 3.57 -4.49 6.11
N ILE A 64 3.54 -3.47 5.23
CA ILE A 64 3.76 -2.08 5.63
C ILE A 64 2.46 -1.32 6.00
N CYS A 65 1.29 -1.96 5.88
CA CYS A 65 0.02 -1.29 6.10
C CYS A 65 -0.17 -0.94 7.58
N SER A 66 -0.32 0.35 7.89
CA SER A 66 -0.54 0.85 9.24
C SER A 66 -1.81 0.32 9.90
N LEU A 67 -2.88 0.09 9.13
CA LEU A 67 -4.11 -0.49 9.65
C LEU A 67 -3.91 -1.97 10.02
N LEU A 68 -3.33 -2.76 9.12
CA LEU A 68 -3.11 -4.18 9.38
C LEU A 68 -2.08 -4.44 10.49
N ALA A 69 -1.11 -3.54 10.65
CA ALA A 69 -0.19 -3.57 11.79
C ALA A 69 -0.90 -3.39 13.14
N ARG A 70 -2.00 -2.63 13.17
CA ARG A 70 -2.82 -2.38 14.38
C ARG A 70 -3.95 -3.40 14.57
N GLU A 71 -4.40 -4.03 13.49
CA GLU A 71 -5.47 -5.03 13.50
C GLU A 71 -5.00 -6.40 12.99
N PRO A 72 -4.21 -7.15 13.79
CA PRO A 72 -3.65 -8.45 13.38
C PRO A 72 -4.73 -9.50 13.12
N ALA A 73 -5.92 -9.34 13.69
CA ALA A 73 -7.08 -10.18 13.39
C ALA A 73 -7.50 -10.08 11.92
N ARG A 74 -7.41 -8.90 11.29
CA ARG A 74 -7.68 -8.74 9.85
C ARG A 74 -6.59 -9.38 9.01
N LEU A 75 -5.32 -9.23 9.41
CA LEU A 75 -4.18 -9.83 8.72
C LEU A 75 -4.30 -11.36 8.64
N LYS A 76 -4.77 -12.01 9.71
CA LYS A 76 -4.98 -13.47 9.76
C LYS A 76 -6.09 -13.98 8.83
N ARG A 77 -6.95 -13.10 8.28
CA ARG A 77 -8.09 -13.50 7.43
C ARG A 77 -7.71 -13.94 6.02
N THR A 78 -6.51 -13.64 5.54
CA THR A 78 -6.08 -14.08 4.21
C THR A 78 -4.59 -14.38 4.13
N ALA A 79 -4.25 -15.53 3.56
CA ALA A 79 -2.88 -15.84 3.16
C ALA A 79 -2.46 -15.10 1.88
N GLN A 80 -3.41 -14.42 1.20
CA GLN A 80 -3.15 -13.76 -0.07
C GLN A 80 -2.33 -12.49 0.11
N ARG A 81 -1.14 -12.46 -0.49
CA ARG A 81 -0.18 -11.36 -0.40
C ARG A 81 -0.30 -10.34 -1.55
N THR A 82 -1.52 -10.17 -2.08
CA THR A 82 -1.77 -9.35 -3.28
C THR A 82 -2.24 -7.94 -2.94
N SER A 83 -2.02 -7.00 -3.87
CA SER A 83 -2.51 -5.63 -3.72
C SER A 83 -4.04 -5.57 -3.59
N LEU A 84 -4.76 -6.44 -4.31
CA LEU A 84 -6.22 -6.48 -4.27
C LEU A 84 -6.72 -7.05 -2.93
N ALA A 85 -6.04 -8.05 -2.38
CA ALA A 85 -6.37 -8.57 -1.05
C ALA A 85 -6.25 -7.48 0.02
N LEU A 86 -5.23 -6.62 -0.07
CA LEU A 86 -5.10 -5.45 0.81
C LEU A 86 -6.30 -4.50 0.69
N GLU A 87 -6.73 -4.18 -0.52
CA GLU A 87 -7.89 -3.32 -0.76
C GLU A 87 -9.16 -3.89 -0.11
N THR A 88 -9.40 -5.19 -0.24
CA THR A 88 -10.54 -5.86 0.40
C THR A 88 -10.44 -5.87 1.94
N MET A 89 -9.25 -6.12 2.50
CA MET A 89 -9.06 -6.19 3.95
C MET A 89 -9.17 -4.84 4.65
N VAL A 90 -8.61 -3.81 4.01
CA VAL A 90 -8.63 -2.45 4.54
C VAL A 90 -10.01 -1.82 4.31
N GLY A 91 -10.61 -2.06 3.14
CA GLY A 91 -11.91 -1.48 2.79
C GLY A 91 -11.89 0.04 2.92
N THR A 92 -12.96 0.59 3.50
CA THR A 92 -13.12 2.02 3.76
C THR A 92 -12.31 2.55 4.94
N ASP A 93 -11.68 1.67 5.72
CA ASP A 93 -10.94 2.01 6.93
C ASP A 93 -9.49 2.43 6.61
N CYS A 94 -9.20 2.77 5.36
CA CYS A 94 -7.86 3.15 4.94
C CYS A 94 -7.42 4.47 5.59
N ASP A 95 -6.28 4.44 6.29
CA ASP A 95 -5.66 5.63 6.88
C ASP A 95 -5.17 6.66 5.84
N ARG A 96 -5.17 6.31 4.54
CA ARG A 96 -4.57 7.12 3.47
C ARG A 96 -3.13 7.55 3.80
N CYS A 97 -2.36 6.65 4.41
CA CYS A 97 -0.93 6.86 4.66
C CYS A 97 -0.07 6.67 3.38
N TYR A 98 -0.64 6.09 2.33
CA TYR A 98 -0.02 5.78 1.03
C TYR A 98 1.25 4.90 1.08
N GLN A 99 1.60 4.36 2.25
CA GLN A 99 2.79 3.55 2.44
C GLN A 99 2.76 2.25 1.62
N CYS A 100 1.55 1.71 1.36
CA CYS A 100 1.34 0.59 0.47
C CYS A 100 1.78 0.89 -0.98
N VAL A 101 1.63 2.15 -1.43
CA VAL A 101 2.07 2.60 -2.77
C VAL A 101 3.59 2.80 -2.79
N LEU A 102 4.14 3.42 -1.74
CA LEU A 102 5.58 3.69 -1.64
C LEU A 102 6.42 2.41 -1.58
N SER A 103 5.93 1.38 -0.87
CA SER A 103 6.59 0.08 -0.74
C SER A 103 6.43 -0.85 -1.95
N CYS A 104 5.39 -0.66 -2.77
CA CYS A 104 5.12 -1.55 -3.88
C CYS A 104 6.19 -1.41 -4.97
N PRO A 105 6.88 -2.50 -5.38
CA PRO A 105 7.90 -2.43 -6.41
C PRO A 105 7.33 -2.18 -7.81
N GLN A 106 6.04 -2.44 -8.02
CA GLN A 106 5.35 -2.30 -9.31
C GLN A 106 4.67 -0.94 -9.49
N VAL A 107 4.79 -0.04 -8.52
CA VAL A 107 4.36 1.35 -8.70
C VAL A 107 5.55 2.16 -9.19
N ASP A 108 5.31 2.92 -10.25
CA ASP A 108 6.30 3.81 -10.85
C ASP A 108 6.81 4.84 -9.84
N THR A 109 8.12 5.12 -9.88
CA THR A 109 8.77 6.08 -8.98
C THR A 109 8.22 7.49 -9.19
N THR A 110 7.80 7.85 -10.40
CA THR A 110 7.16 9.14 -10.67
C THR A 110 5.89 9.32 -9.83
N ILE A 111 5.07 8.27 -9.69
CA ILE A 111 3.85 8.29 -8.86
C ILE A 111 4.23 8.40 -7.39
N LYS A 112 5.25 7.66 -6.94
CA LYS A 112 5.74 7.75 -5.56
C LYS A 112 6.22 9.16 -5.22
N HIS A 113 7.02 9.77 -6.10
CA HIS A 113 7.49 11.13 -5.93
C HIS A 113 6.34 12.15 -5.91
N TYR A 114 5.34 11.96 -6.77
CA TYR A 114 4.14 12.81 -6.76
C TYR A 114 3.41 12.76 -5.42
N ILE A 115 3.18 11.56 -4.89
CA ILE A 115 2.52 11.36 -3.59
C ILE A 115 3.32 12.00 -2.47
N VAL A 116 4.63 11.77 -2.40
CA VAL A 116 5.50 12.38 -1.38
C VAL A 116 5.44 13.92 -1.47
N LYS A 117 5.45 14.49 -2.68
CA LYS A 117 5.42 15.94 -2.87
C LYS A 117 4.08 16.58 -2.52
N THR A 118 2.97 15.91 -2.81
CA THR A 118 1.62 16.52 -2.76
C THR A 118 0.81 16.11 -1.54
N ARG A 119 1.06 14.93 -0.98
CA ARG A 119 0.22 14.32 0.07
C ARG A 119 0.93 14.16 1.41
N ALA A 120 2.19 14.58 1.56
CA ALA A 120 2.91 14.46 2.83
C ALA A 120 2.19 15.13 4.02
N ILE A 121 1.60 16.31 3.81
CA ILE A 121 0.85 17.01 4.86
C ILE A 121 -0.41 16.23 5.24
N GLU A 122 -1.14 15.69 4.26
CA GLU A 122 -2.33 14.88 4.51
C GLU A 122 -1.97 13.58 5.25
N GLN A 123 -0.90 12.90 4.84
CA GLN A 123 -0.37 11.72 5.53
C GLN A 123 -0.11 12.02 7.00
N MET A 124 0.57 13.12 7.29
CA MET A 124 0.87 13.52 8.66
C MET A 124 -0.40 13.80 9.46
N LYS A 125 -1.39 14.49 8.88
CA LYS A 125 -2.67 14.77 9.54
C LYS A 125 -3.43 13.48 9.87
N HIS A 126 -3.50 12.54 8.94
CA HIS A 126 -4.17 11.26 9.17
C HIS A 126 -3.47 10.44 10.25
N LEU A 127 -2.14 10.30 10.17
CA LEU A 127 -1.35 9.60 11.19
C LEU A 127 -1.54 10.24 12.57
N LEU A 128 -1.45 11.58 12.68
CA LEU A 128 -1.65 12.28 13.94
C LEU A 128 -3.05 12.10 14.51
N ASN A 129 -4.09 12.10 13.67
CA ASN A 129 -5.46 11.85 14.14
C ASN A 129 -5.64 10.45 14.71
N HIS A 130 -4.92 9.47 14.19
CA HIS A 130 -4.94 8.10 14.69
C HIS A 130 -3.97 7.84 15.86
N LEU A 131 -2.97 8.71 16.06
CA LEU A 131 -2.07 8.71 17.22
C LEU A 131 -2.64 9.52 18.40
N LYS A 132 -3.71 10.30 18.20
CA LYS A 132 -4.43 10.92 19.32
C LYS A 132 -4.88 9.80 20.25
N PRO A 133 -4.62 9.90 21.56
CA PRO A 133 -4.92 8.84 22.52
C PRO A 133 -6.43 8.68 22.62
N ASN A 134 -6.98 7.83 21.78
CA ASN A 134 -8.32 7.30 21.89
C ASN A 134 -8.16 5.80 22.07
N GLU A 135 -8.14 5.41 23.34
CA GLU A 135 -8.22 4.04 23.84
C GLU A 135 -7.06 3.13 23.41
N ASP A 136 -6.22 2.87 24.40
CA ASP A 136 -4.95 2.15 24.38
C ASP A 136 -5.14 0.64 24.14
N TYR A 137 -5.87 0.28 23.07
CA TYR A 137 -6.14 -1.10 22.68
C TYR A 137 -4.86 -1.96 22.58
N TYR A 138 -3.73 -1.36 22.21
CA TYR A 138 -2.44 -2.04 22.14
C TYR A 138 -1.86 -2.37 23.52
N LEU A 139 -1.97 -1.44 24.48
CA LEU A 139 -1.58 -1.67 25.87
C LEU A 139 -2.52 -2.72 26.49
N ASP A 140 -3.83 -2.61 26.26
CA ASP A 140 -4.82 -3.56 26.75
C ASP A 140 -4.58 -4.98 26.20
N GLN A 141 -4.32 -5.12 24.90
CA GLN A 141 -3.99 -6.39 24.25
C GLN A 141 -2.66 -6.97 24.77
N PHE A 142 -1.64 -6.13 24.98
CA PHE A 142 -0.35 -6.54 25.55
C PHE A 142 -0.50 -7.02 27.00
N TYR A 143 -1.32 -6.34 27.82
CA TYR A 143 -1.63 -6.77 29.18
C TYR A 143 -2.42 -8.09 29.20
N LEU A 144 -3.36 -8.28 28.27
CA LEU A 144 -4.10 -9.55 28.16
C LEU A 144 -3.18 -10.72 27.79
N GLU A 145 -2.24 -10.52 26.87
CA GLU A 145 -1.27 -11.55 26.48
C GLU A 145 -0.30 -11.90 27.62
N LEU A 146 0.13 -10.93 28.42
CA LEU A 146 0.96 -11.16 29.62
C LEU A 146 0.21 -11.94 30.71
N ASN A 147 -1.06 -11.63 30.92
CA ASN A 147 -1.88 -12.24 31.99
C ASN A 147 -2.38 -13.66 31.66
N HIS A 148 -2.16 -14.16 30.43
CA HIS A 148 -2.50 -15.53 30.03
C HIS A 148 -1.32 -16.52 30.13
N HIS A 149 -0.17 -16.07 30.63
CA HIS A 149 1.04 -16.88 30.81
C HIS A 149 1.39 -17.19 32.28
N GLU A 150 0.50 -16.87 33.22
CA GLU A 150 0.50 -17.37 34.61
C GLU A 150 -0.56 -18.48 34.79
#